data_AF-A0A358KIL3-F1
#
_entry.id   AF-A0A358KIL3-F1
#
_cell.length_a   1.000
_cell.length_b   1.000
_cell.length_c   1.000
_cell.angle_alpha   90.00
_cell.angle_beta   90.00
_cell.angle_gamma   90.00
#
_symmetry.space_group_name_H-M   'P 1'
#
loop_
_entity.id
_entity.type
_entity.pdbx_description
1 polymer ?
#
loop_
_entity_poly.entity_id
_entity_poly.type
_entity_poly.pdbx_seq_one_letter_code
_entity_poly.pdbx_strand_id
1 'polypeptide(L)'
;MTRSFIIIAFVVMTLAVAGKAGAAEGHWAFQPVKRPAVPVIDSAWPSSDIDRFVLAKLRENKMQPAKRADLRTLIRRLSFGLAGLPPSPGEVEAFVNSTSPDAYRELADRLLASPR
;
A
#
# COMPACT_ATOMS: atom_id res chain seq x y z
N MET A 1 54.29 -30.23 -11.39
CA MET A 1 54.41 -30.63 -9.97
C MET A 1 53.60 -29.66 -9.14
N THR A 2 52.56 -30.23 -8.54
CA THR A 2 51.38 -29.67 -7.88
C THR A 2 51.74 -28.90 -6.62
N ARG A 3 51.25 -27.66 -6.47
CA ARG A 3 51.05 -27.06 -5.14
C ARG A 3 49.67 -26.42 -5.08
N SER A 4 48.86 -27.06 -4.25
CA SER A 4 47.42 -26.95 -4.14
C SER A 4 46.96 -25.60 -3.63
N PHE A 5 45.93 -25.07 -4.28
CA PHE A 5 45.03 -24.07 -3.71
C PHE A 5 44.05 -24.77 -2.76
N ILE A 6 44.00 -24.37 -1.49
CA ILE A 6 42.91 -24.73 -0.57
C ILE A 6 42.42 -23.43 0.06
N ILE A 7 41.35 -22.88 -0.50
CA ILE A 7 40.55 -21.83 0.13
C ILE A 7 39.58 -22.53 1.06
N ILE A 8 39.81 -22.42 2.37
CA ILE A 8 38.89 -22.92 3.38
C ILE A 8 37.75 -21.91 3.50
N ALA A 9 36.65 -22.18 2.79
CA ALA A 9 35.37 -21.50 3.02
C ALA A 9 34.66 -22.18 4.20
N PHE A 10 34.85 -21.67 5.42
CA PHE A 10 34.03 -22.07 6.57
C PHE A 10 32.65 -21.39 6.43
N VAL A 11 31.70 -22.12 5.86
CA VAL A 11 30.29 -21.78 5.87
C VAL A 11 29.80 -21.90 7.32
N VAL A 12 29.56 -20.76 7.97
CA VAL A 12 28.83 -20.72 9.25
C VAL A 12 27.36 -20.97 8.93
N MET A 13 26.92 -22.21 9.12
CA MET A 13 25.51 -22.58 9.06
C MET A 13 24.86 -22.23 10.40
N THR A 14 24.20 -21.08 10.46
CA THR A 14 23.41 -20.66 11.62
C THR A 14 22.17 -21.56 11.71
N LEU A 15 22.16 -22.46 12.68
CA LEU A 15 21.02 -23.31 12.96
C LEU A 15 19.93 -22.47 13.64
N ALA A 16 18.91 -22.09 12.88
CA ALA A 16 17.69 -21.52 13.46
C ALA A 16 16.89 -22.66 14.12
N VAL A 17 16.83 -22.68 15.46
CA VAL A 17 15.86 -23.51 16.17
C VAL A 17 14.48 -22.90 15.94
N ALA A 18 13.69 -23.54 15.07
CA ALA A 18 12.29 -23.23 14.88
C ALA A 18 11.47 -23.96 15.97
N GLY A 19 10.95 -23.20 16.95
CA GLY A 19 9.92 -23.69 17.85
C GLY A 19 8.62 -23.91 17.08
N LYS A 20 8.04 -25.11 17.16
CA LYS A 20 6.73 -25.43 16.57
C LYS A 20 5.66 -24.57 17.21
N ALA A 21 4.94 -23.81 16.39
CA ALA A 21 3.82 -22.96 16.82
C ALA A 21 2.51 -23.59 16.34
N GLY A 22 1.84 -24.33 17.24
CA GLY A 22 0.56 -24.97 16.94
C GLY A 22 -0.49 -24.00 16.39
N ALA A 23 -1.22 -24.42 15.35
CA ALA A 23 -2.32 -23.74 14.65
C ALA A 23 -2.05 -22.31 14.09
N ALA A 24 -0.93 -21.68 14.45
CA ALA A 24 -0.44 -20.40 13.93
C ALA A 24 0.56 -20.57 12.77
N GLU A 25 1.02 -21.80 12.52
CA GLU A 25 1.90 -22.18 11.41
C GLU A 25 1.21 -21.94 10.05
N GLY A 26 1.33 -20.70 9.54
CA GLY A 26 0.91 -20.32 8.18
C GLY A 26 -0.04 -19.12 8.11
N HIS A 27 -0.58 -18.63 9.22
CA HIS A 27 -1.41 -17.43 9.18
C HIS A 27 -0.54 -16.20 8.87
N TRP A 28 -0.93 -15.39 7.88
CA TRP A 28 -0.14 -14.28 7.34
C TRP A 28 0.33 -13.28 8.42
N ALA A 29 -0.49 -13.06 9.46
CA ALA A 29 -0.18 -12.14 10.55
C ALA A 29 1.00 -12.60 11.44
N PHE A 30 1.34 -13.90 11.45
CA PHE A 30 2.45 -14.47 12.23
C PHE A 30 3.67 -14.82 11.38
N GLN A 31 3.65 -14.50 10.08
CA GLN A 31 4.80 -14.69 9.21
C GLN A 31 5.77 -13.50 9.33
N PRO A 32 7.09 -13.73 9.20
CA PRO A 32 8.06 -12.65 9.23
C PRO A 32 7.81 -11.64 8.10
N VAL A 33 7.85 -10.35 8.43
CA VAL A 33 7.71 -9.26 7.45
C VAL A 33 8.89 -9.26 6.49
N LYS A 34 8.62 -9.38 5.19
CA LYS A 34 9.62 -9.28 4.13
C LYS A 34 9.54 -7.88 3.51
N ARG A 35 10.69 -7.30 3.16
CA ARG A 35 10.78 -6.02 2.44
C ARG A 35 11.15 -6.30 0.98
N PRO A 36 10.17 -6.49 0.07
CA PRO A 36 10.45 -6.71 -1.34
C PRO A 36 11.04 -5.45 -1.99
N ALA A 37 11.82 -5.64 -3.06
CA ALA A 37 12.26 -4.54 -3.90
C ALA A 37 11.04 -3.89 -4.58
N VAL A 38 11.01 -2.56 -4.62
CA VAL A 38 9.95 -1.80 -5.29
C VAL A 38 10.07 -1.99 -6.81
N PRO A 39 8.98 -2.35 -7.52
CA PRO A 39 9.02 -2.49 -8.97
C PRO A 39 9.39 -1.18 -9.67
N VAL A 40 10.40 -1.24 -10.53
CA VAL A 40 10.76 -0.12 -11.39
C VAL A 40 9.85 -0.14 -12.61
N ILE A 41 8.88 0.76 -12.61
CA ILE A 41 7.89 0.91 -13.68
C ILE A 41 7.86 2.37 -14.12
N ASP A 42 8.05 2.59 -15.42
CA ASP A 42 7.88 3.89 -16.04
C ASP A 42 6.39 4.19 -16.27
N SER A 43 5.88 5.13 -15.49
CA SER A 43 4.51 5.65 -15.55
C SER A 43 4.37 6.86 -14.61
N ALA A 44 3.58 7.84 -15.03
CA ALA A 44 3.19 8.97 -14.19
C ALA A 44 1.99 8.66 -13.26
N TRP A 45 1.37 7.48 -13.37
CA TRP A 45 0.18 7.13 -12.59
C TRP A 45 0.46 6.86 -11.09
N PRO A 46 1.51 6.12 -10.70
CA PRO A 46 1.81 5.86 -9.30
C PRO A 46 2.08 7.16 -8.54
N SER A 47 1.37 7.37 -7.42
CA SER A 47 1.62 8.51 -6.51
C SER A 47 2.52 8.13 -5.34
N SER A 48 2.71 6.83 -5.11
CA SER A 48 3.56 6.26 -4.07
C SER A 48 4.21 4.95 -4.51
N ASP A 49 5.15 4.42 -3.72
CA ASP A 49 5.76 3.12 -4.00
C ASP A 49 4.77 1.95 -3.94
N ILE A 50 3.72 2.05 -3.12
CA ILE A 50 2.64 1.04 -3.07
C ILE A 50 1.92 0.96 -4.42
N ASP A 51 1.65 2.11 -5.04
CA ASP A 51 0.99 2.16 -6.35
C ASP A 51 1.84 1.51 -7.45
N ARG A 52 3.17 1.44 -7.30
CA ARG A 52 4.04 0.72 -8.23
C ARG A 52 3.79 -0.79 -8.16
N PHE A 53 3.59 -1.36 -6.97
CA PHE A 53 3.20 -2.77 -6.82
C PHE A 53 1.82 -3.02 -7.41
N VAL A 54 0.86 -2.12 -7.18
CA VAL A 54 -0.50 -2.22 -7.76
C VAL A 54 -0.44 -2.19 -9.28
N LEU A 55 0.29 -1.23 -9.86
CA LEU A 55 0.45 -1.09 -11.30
C LEU A 55 1.17 -2.29 -11.92
N ALA A 56 2.21 -2.81 -11.25
CA ALA A 56 2.87 -4.05 -11.66
C ALA A 56 1.86 -5.18 -11.80
N LYS A 57 1.03 -5.38 -10.77
CA LYS A 57 0.03 -6.45 -10.76
C LYS A 57 -1.07 -6.24 -11.79
N LEU A 58 -1.53 -5.01 -12.01
CA LEU A 58 -2.49 -4.70 -13.07
C LEU A 58 -1.92 -5.05 -14.45
N ARG A 59 -0.67 -4.67 -14.74
CA ARG A 59 -0.02 -4.97 -16.02
C ARG A 59 0.19 -6.47 -16.25
N GLU A 60 0.60 -7.21 -15.22
CA GLU A 60 0.67 -8.69 -15.28
C GLU A 60 -0.68 -9.30 -15.70
N ASN A 61 -1.78 -8.73 -15.20
CA ASN A 61 -3.13 -9.16 -15.50
C ASN A 61 -3.73 -8.51 -16.76
N LYS A 62 -2.93 -7.78 -17.55
CA LYS A 62 -3.38 -7.05 -18.76
C LYS A 62 -4.49 -6.04 -18.49
N MET A 63 -4.52 -5.48 -17.28
CA MET A 63 -5.46 -4.46 -16.83
C MET A 63 -4.78 -3.08 -16.79
N GLN A 64 -5.62 -2.05 -16.81
CA GLN A 64 -5.20 -0.66 -16.65
C GLN A 64 -5.84 -0.05 -15.40
N PRO A 65 -5.18 0.92 -14.76
CA PRO A 65 -5.81 1.63 -13.65
C PRO A 65 -7.11 2.32 -14.06
N ALA A 66 -8.09 2.30 -13.15
CA ALA A 66 -9.32 3.03 -13.35
C ALA A 66 -9.08 4.56 -13.34
N LYS A 67 -9.90 5.29 -14.08
CA LYS A 67 -9.92 6.76 -14.01
C LYS A 67 -10.32 7.19 -12.60
N ARG A 68 -9.74 8.30 -12.12
CA ARG A 68 -10.14 8.92 -10.87
C ARG A 68 -11.61 9.32 -10.94
N ALA A 69 -12.35 9.08 -9.86
CA ALA A 69 -13.74 9.49 -9.75
C ALA A 69 -13.85 11.03 -9.74
N ASP A 70 -15.00 11.55 -10.16
CA ASP A 70 -15.30 12.99 -10.03
C ASP A 70 -15.37 13.41 -8.54
N LEU A 71 -15.23 14.72 -8.30
CA LEU A 71 -15.15 15.26 -6.94
C LEU A 71 -16.40 14.95 -6.10
N ARG A 72 -17.60 14.97 -6.69
CA ARG A 72 -18.86 14.68 -5.97
C ARG A 72 -18.96 13.21 -5.59
N THR A 73 -18.60 12.30 -6.50
CA THR A 73 -18.53 10.87 -6.19
C THR A 73 -17.49 10.60 -5.11
N LEU A 74 -16.36 11.31 -5.16
CA LEU A 74 -15.23 11.08 -4.29
C LEU A 74 -15.52 11.48 -2.83
N ILE A 75 -16.11 12.66 -2.58
CA ILE A 75 -16.53 13.03 -1.21
C ILE A 75 -17.59 12.07 -0.67
N ARG A 76 -18.57 11.67 -1.49
CA ARG A 76 -19.61 10.72 -1.07
C ARG A 76 -19.01 9.40 -0.62
N ARG A 77 -18.06 8.83 -1.39
CA ARG A 77 -17.38 7.57 -1.04
C ARG A 77 -16.57 7.71 0.25
N LEU A 78 -15.85 8.82 0.41
CA LEU A 78 -15.01 9.04 1.56
C LEU A 78 -15.84 9.23 2.84
N SER A 79 -16.92 9.99 2.79
CA SER A 79 -17.83 10.17 3.93
C SER A 79 -18.47 8.85 4.36
N PHE A 80 -18.99 8.04 3.42
CA PHE A 80 -19.50 6.72 3.78
C PHE A 80 -18.42 5.79 4.29
N GLY A 81 -17.22 5.82 3.69
CA GLY A 81 -16.13 4.92 4.06
C GLY A 81 -15.52 5.22 5.44
N LEU A 82 -15.46 6.50 5.83
CA LEU A 82 -14.82 6.91 7.09
C LEU A 82 -15.81 7.20 8.21
N ALA A 83 -16.97 7.75 7.90
CA ALA A 83 -17.97 8.18 8.89
C ALA A 83 -19.29 7.38 8.83
N GLY A 84 -19.51 6.56 7.80
CA GLY A 84 -20.75 5.79 7.63
C GLY A 84 -21.99 6.62 7.25
N LEU A 85 -21.85 7.95 7.11
CA LEU A 85 -22.93 8.89 6.81
C LEU A 85 -22.68 9.61 5.47
N PRO A 86 -23.75 10.06 4.79
CA PRO A 86 -23.60 10.91 3.61
C PRO A 86 -23.03 12.29 3.98
N PRO A 87 -22.29 12.95 3.08
CA PRO A 87 -21.87 14.34 3.29
C PRO A 87 -23.07 15.28 3.27
N SER A 88 -23.00 16.38 4.03
CA SER A 88 -23.98 17.46 3.91
C SER A 88 -23.78 18.23 2.59
N PRO A 89 -24.82 18.92 2.07
CA PRO A 89 -24.69 19.73 0.86
C PRO A 89 -23.55 20.76 0.93
N GLY A 90 -23.39 21.44 2.07
CA GLY A 90 -22.32 22.43 2.28
C GLY A 90 -20.92 21.82 2.26
N GLU A 91 -20.74 20.59 2.76
CA GLU A 91 -19.46 19.89 2.67
C GLU A 91 -19.11 19.49 1.24
N VAL A 92 -20.12 19.09 0.45
CA VAL A 92 -19.93 18.81 -0.98
C VAL A 92 -19.50 20.07 -1.71
N GLU A 93 -20.17 21.19 -1.50
CA GLU A 93 -19.82 22.46 -2.14
C GLU A 93 -18.42 22.95 -1.73
N ALA A 94 -18.09 22.87 -0.44
CA ALA A 94 -16.76 23.24 0.05
C ALA A 94 -15.65 22.41 -0.58
N PHE A 95 -15.86 21.09 -0.73
CA PHE A 95 -14.87 20.20 -1.33
C PHE A 95 -14.76 20.40 -2.85
N VAL A 96 -15.88 20.48 -3.56
CA VAL A 96 -15.90 20.62 -5.03
C VAL A 96 -15.29 21.94 -5.48
N ASN A 97 -15.45 23.01 -4.68
CA ASN A 97 -14.92 24.33 -4.99
C ASN A 97 -13.56 24.63 -4.33
N SER A 98 -12.95 23.65 -3.64
CA SER A 98 -11.65 23.86 -3.02
C SER A 98 -10.55 24.03 -4.07
N THR A 99 -9.74 25.08 -3.91
CA THR A 99 -8.55 25.31 -4.73
C THR A 99 -7.27 24.76 -4.09
N SER A 100 -7.38 24.16 -2.90
CA SER A 100 -6.23 23.57 -2.21
C SER A 100 -5.71 22.38 -3.01
N PRO A 101 -4.40 22.29 -3.31
CA PRO A 101 -3.82 21.09 -3.91
C PRO A 101 -3.97 19.87 -2.99
N ASP A 102 -4.21 20.09 -1.70
CA ASP A 102 -4.35 19.08 -0.66
C ASP A 102 -5.79 18.84 -0.21
N ALA A 103 -6.79 19.36 -0.95
CA ALA A 103 -8.21 19.29 -0.60
C ALA A 103 -8.70 17.87 -0.23
N TYR A 104 -8.17 16.83 -0.89
CA TYR A 104 -8.51 15.43 -0.58
C TYR A 104 -8.01 15.02 0.82
N ARG A 105 -6.76 15.39 1.15
CA ARG A 105 -6.15 15.06 2.44
C ARG A 105 -6.85 15.81 3.57
N GLU A 106 -7.06 17.11 3.38
CA GLU A 106 -7.80 17.95 4.34
C GLU A 106 -9.21 17.41 4.62
N LEU A 107 -9.91 16.94 3.58
CA LEU A 107 -11.21 16.28 3.73
C LEU A 107 -11.09 14.98 4.55
N ALA A 108 -10.11 14.13 4.26
CA ALA A 108 -9.90 12.89 4.98
C ALA A 108 -9.57 13.14 6.46
N ASP A 109 -8.65 14.05 6.74
CA ASP A 109 -8.24 14.41 8.10
C ASP A 109 -9.43 14.97 8.90
N ARG A 110 -10.24 15.83 8.28
CA ARG A 110 -11.45 16.38 8.90
C ARG A 110 -12.49 15.28 9.21
N LEU A 111 -12.66 14.30 8.32
CA LEU A 111 -13.57 13.18 8.54
C LEU A 111 -13.07 12.25 9.65
N LEU A 112 -11.77 11.95 9.69
CA LEU A 112 -11.16 11.12 10.73
C LEU A 112 -11.18 11.78 12.11
N ALA A 113 -11.06 13.11 12.17
CA ALA A 113 -11.13 13.88 13.41
C ALA A 113 -12.57 14.16 13.87
N SER A 114 -13.58 13.82 13.06
CA SER A 114 -14.97 14.14 13.34
C SER A 114 -15.50 13.29 14.51
N PRO A 115 -16.05 13.91 15.58
CA PRO A 115 -16.73 13.17 16.67
C PRO A 115 -18.20 12.83 16.34
N ARG A 116 -18.67 13.28 15.18
CA ARG A 116 -20.06 13.19 14.72
C ARG A 116 -20.52 11.75 14.53
#